data_AF-A0A6J8BRP7-F1
#
_entry.id   AF-A0A6J8BRP7-F1
#
_cell.length_a   1.000
_cell.length_b   1.000
_cell.length_c   1.000
_cell.angle_alpha   90.00
_cell.angle_beta   90.00
_cell.angle_gamma   90.00
#
_symmetry.space_group_name_H-M   'P 1'
#
loop_
_entity.id
_entity.type
_entity.pdbx_description
1 polymer ?
#
loop_
_entity_poly.entity_id
_entity_poly.type
_entity_poly.pdbx_seq_one_letter_code
_entity_poly.pdbx_strand_id
1 'polypeptide(L)'
;MDVHRTYHGKGLPGPPNFPLQLSKVKDDLKGEDKDELLDLSNARFQCSINLSKDNMKSIIDKIAHKELIQKPKYAMGNMAITCRETFMGTFLSVDKLLEIYVNLEPTPRKFLKLLKASPITNAENASLSFFQQYVRGQNTVSLRKLLRFLTGSENRHIFYTAGRI
;
A
#
# COMPACT_ATOMS: atom_id res chain seq x y z
N MET A 1 35.56 -16.97 -16.64
CA MET A 1 35.04 -17.79 -15.52
C MET A 1 33.61 -17.32 -15.24
N ASP A 2 32.68 -17.93 -15.97
CA ASP A 2 31.25 -17.71 -15.84
C ASP A 2 30.71 -18.39 -14.59
N VAL A 3 30.03 -17.64 -13.73
CA VAL A 3 29.26 -18.20 -12.62
C VAL A 3 27.78 -18.05 -12.94
N HIS A 4 27.30 -18.97 -13.78
CA HIS A 4 25.89 -19.35 -13.78
C HIS A 4 25.56 -19.96 -12.42
N ARG A 5 24.81 -19.23 -11.57
CA ARG A 5 24.13 -19.84 -10.42
C ARG A 5 22.66 -20.02 -10.78
N THR A 6 22.35 -21.24 -11.20
CA THR A 6 21.02 -21.81 -11.34
C THR A 6 20.30 -21.81 -9.99
N TYR A 7 19.12 -21.19 -9.92
CA TYR A 7 18.22 -21.32 -8.78
C TYR A 7 17.37 -22.58 -8.99
N HIS A 8 17.73 -23.66 -8.29
CA HIS A 8 16.87 -24.84 -8.15
C HIS A 8 15.64 -24.50 -7.31
N GLY A 9 14.46 -24.82 -7.85
CA GLY A 9 13.17 -24.56 -7.24
C GLY A 9 12.94 -25.36 -5.96
N LYS A 10 12.63 -24.63 -4.88
CA LYS A 10 11.63 -25.06 -3.90
C LYS A 10 10.44 -24.11 -4.05
N GLY A 11 9.27 -24.67 -4.31
CA GLY A 11 8.05 -23.93 -4.62
C GLY A 11 7.75 -22.89 -3.56
N LEU A 12 7.79 -21.62 -3.96
CA LEU A 12 7.21 -20.54 -3.17
C LEU A 12 5.72 -20.84 -3.00
N PRO A 13 5.14 -20.70 -1.78
CA PRO A 13 3.71 -20.79 -1.62
C PRO A 13 3.07 -19.79 -2.59
N GLY A 14 2.18 -20.31 -3.44
CA GLY A 14 1.48 -19.51 -4.43
C GLY A 14 0.78 -18.32 -3.76
N PRO A 15 0.63 -17.19 -4.48
CA PRO A 15 0.01 -16.00 -3.91
C PRO A 15 -1.36 -16.36 -3.31
N PRO A 16 -1.72 -15.80 -2.13
CA PRO A 16 -3.02 -16.01 -1.54
C PRO A 16 -4.08 -15.69 -2.59
N ASN A 17 -5.01 -16.62 -2.75
CA ASN A 17 -6.07 -16.57 -3.74
C ASN A 17 -6.99 -15.40 -3.40
N PHE A 18 -6.65 -14.20 -3.86
CA PHE A 18 -7.56 -13.07 -3.85
C PHE A 18 -8.63 -13.39 -4.89
N PRO A 19 -9.89 -13.60 -4.51
CA PRO A 19 -10.96 -13.74 -5.48
C PRO A 19 -11.15 -12.37 -6.14
N LEU A 20 -10.35 -12.09 -7.16
CA LEU A 20 -10.77 -11.17 -8.22
C LEU A 20 -12.04 -11.81 -8.77
N GLN A 21 -13.19 -11.20 -8.48
CA GLN A 21 -14.47 -11.63 -9.03
C GLN A 21 -14.50 -11.35 -10.54
N LEU A 22 -13.67 -12.06 -11.32
CA LEU A 22 -13.76 -12.18 -12.77
C LEU A 22 -15.03 -12.91 -13.20
N SER A 23 -15.78 -13.51 -12.25
CA SER A 23 -17.00 -14.26 -12.51
C SER A 23 -18.12 -13.42 -13.14
N LYS A 24 -18.06 -12.08 -13.06
CA LYS A 24 -19.01 -11.18 -13.74
C LYS A 24 -18.62 -10.76 -15.15
N VAL A 25 -17.38 -11.04 -15.60
CA VAL A 25 -16.92 -10.74 -16.97
C VAL A 25 -17.12 -11.96 -17.88
N LYS A 26 -18.04 -12.85 -17.52
CA LYS A 26 -18.39 -14.05 -18.31
C LYS A 26 -19.48 -13.78 -19.34
N ASP A 27 -20.21 -12.68 -19.22
CA ASP A 27 -21.18 -12.27 -20.23
C ASP A 27 -20.49 -11.43 -21.29
N ASP A 28 -20.71 -11.81 -22.55
CA ASP A 28 -20.07 -11.32 -23.77
C ASP A 28 -19.67 -9.84 -23.74
N LEU A 29 -18.35 -9.55 -23.77
CA LEU A 29 -17.84 -8.22 -24.14
C LEU A 29 -18.30 -7.92 -25.57
N LYS A 30 -19.28 -7.02 -25.72
CA LYS A 30 -19.84 -6.60 -27.01
C LYS A 30 -19.21 -5.28 -27.44
N GLY A 31 -18.94 -5.16 -28.74
CA GLY A 31 -18.59 -3.93 -29.47
C GLY A 31 -17.75 -2.93 -28.66
N GLU A 32 -18.41 -1.89 -28.17
CA GLU A 32 -17.80 -0.73 -27.48
C GLU A 32 -16.95 -1.13 -26.26
N ASP A 33 -17.37 -2.08 -25.43
CA ASP A 33 -16.60 -2.50 -24.24
C ASP A 33 -15.30 -3.22 -24.61
N LYS A 34 -15.30 -3.92 -25.75
CA LYS A 34 -14.13 -4.64 -26.26
C LYS A 34 -13.14 -3.66 -26.87
N ASP A 35 -13.63 -2.65 -27.59
CA ASP A 35 -12.81 -1.63 -28.23
C ASP A 35 -12.19 -0.69 -27.19
N GLU A 36 -12.93 -0.29 -26.15
CA GLU A 36 -12.37 0.48 -25.03
C GLU A 36 -11.29 -0.32 -24.27
N LEU A 37 -11.51 -1.62 -24.05
CA LEU A 37 -10.52 -2.49 -23.40
C LEU A 37 -9.28 -2.67 -24.29
N LEU A 38 -9.45 -2.80 -25.60
CA LEU A 38 -8.37 -2.87 -26.58
C LEU A 38 -7.55 -1.58 -26.57
N ASP A 39 -8.21 -0.43 -26.61
CA ASP A 39 -7.56 0.88 -26.56
C ASP A 39 -6.83 1.09 -25.23
N LEU A 40 -7.43 0.71 -24.10
CA LEU A 40 -6.76 0.74 -22.79
C LEU A 40 -5.52 -0.18 -22.79
N SER A 41 -5.63 -1.40 -23.32
CA SER A 41 -4.53 -2.37 -23.38
C SER A 41 -3.38 -1.91 -24.28
N ASN A 42 -3.71 -1.29 -25.42
CA ASN A 42 -2.76 -0.81 -26.41
C ASN A 42 -2.12 0.51 -25.96
N ALA A 43 -2.92 1.49 -25.53
CA ALA A 43 -2.46 2.84 -25.20
C ALA A 43 -1.78 2.93 -23.84
N ARG A 44 -2.28 2.23 -22.81
CA ARG A 44 -1.74 2.33 -21.44
C ARG A 44 -0.70 1.25 -21.12
N PHE A 45 -0.89 0.04 -21.61
CA PHE A 45 -0.07 -1.10 -21.23
C PHE A 45 0.88 -1.59 -22.33
N GLN A 46 0.78 -1.02 -23.54
CA GLN A 46 1.59 -1.37 -24.72
C GLN A 46 1.55 -2.87 -25.04
N CYS A 47 0.38 -3.49 -24.87
CA CYS A 47 0.16 -4.88 -25.24
C CYS A 47 -0.58 -4.94 -26.58
N SER A 48 0.16 -4.92 -27.70
CA SER A 48 -0.38 -5.08 -29.06
C SER A 48 -0.86 -6.51 -29.33
N ILE A 49 -1.86 -6.99 -28.61
CA ILE A 49 -2.36 -8.37 -28.74
C ILE A 49 -3.87 -8.34 -28.99
N ASN A 50 -4.30 -9.09 -30.02
CA ASN A 50 -5.72 -9.30 -30.31
C ASN A 50 -6.40 -9.99 -29.12
N LEU A 51 -7.12 -9.22 -28.30
CA LEU A 51 -7.88 -9.71 -27.15
C LEU A 51 -8.98 -10.68 -27.62
N SER A 52 -8.86 -11.93 -27.17
CA SER A 52 -9.85 -13.00 -27.30
C SER A 52 -10.21 -13.51 -25.90
N LYS A 53 -11.40 -14.10 -25.76
CA LYS A 53 -11.85 -14.70 -24.49
C LYS A 53 -10.85 -15.73 -23.96
N ASP A 54 -10.18 -16.45 -24.85
CA ASP A 54 -9.23 -17.50 -24.49
C ASP A 54 -7.88 -16.96 -24.00
N ASN A 55 -7.50 -15.73 -24.40
CA ASN A 55 -6.21 -15.13 -24.05
C ASN A 55 -6.31 -13.99 -23.02
N MET A 56 -7.52 -13.54 -22.70
CA MET A 56 -7.77 -12.42 -21.79
C MET A 56 -7.12 -12.59 -20.42
N LYS A 57 -7.28 -13.77 -19.80
CA LYS A 57 -6.67 -14.05 -18.49
C LYS A 57 -5.14 -13.94 -18.56
N SER A 58 -4.53 -14.50 -19.61
CA SER A 58 -3.07 -14.42 -19.82
C SER A 58 -2.61 -12.98 -20.04
N ILE A 59 -3.40 -12.16 -20.74
CA ILE A 59 -3.08 -10.75 -20.97
C ILE A 59 -3.18 -9.94 -19.67
N ILE A 60 -4.23 -10.15 -18.87
CA ILE A 60 -4.37 -9.51 -17.55
C ILE A 60 -3.19 -9.89 -16.65
N ASP A 61 -2.80 -11.17 -16.63
CA ASP A 61 -1.64 -11.63 -15.86
C ASP A 61 -0.35 -10.96 -16.33
N LYS A 62 -0.15 -10.80 -17.64
CA LYS A 62 1.01 -10.07 -18.20
C LYS A 62 1.01 -8.60 -17.82
N ILE A 63 -0.14 -7.93 -17.89
CA ILE A 63 -0.29 -6.52 -17.49
C ILE A 63 -0.01 -6.37 -16.00
N ALA A 64 -0.63 -7.20 -15.16
CA ALA A 64 -0.40 -7.19 -13.72
C ALA A 64 1.08 -7.43 -13.39
N HIS A 65 1.73 -8.38 -14.07
CA HIS A 65 3.15 -8.64 -13.89
C HIS A 65 4.02 -7.43 -14.31
N LYS A 66 3.72 -6.79 -15.43
CA LYS A 66 4.44 -5.59 -15.90
C LYS A 66 4.28 -4.42 -14.92
N GLU A 67 3.05 -4.11 -14.52
CA GLU A 67 2.74 -2.93 -13.72
C GLU A 67 3.04 -3.09 -12.23
N LEU A 68 2.79 -4.27 -11.65
CA LEU A 68 2.94 -4.50 -10.21
C LEU A 68 4.31 -5.07 -9.84
N ILE A 69 4.99 -5.75 -10.77
CA ILE A 69 6.28 -6.40 -10.49
C ILE A 69 7.42 -5.70 -11.24
N GLN A 70 7.34 -5.59 -12.57
CA GLN A 70 8.48 -5.13 -13.37
C GLN A 70 8.78 -3.63 -13.18
N LYS A 71 7.78 -2.75 -13.33
CA LYS A 71 7.98 -1.30 -13.16
C LYS A 71 8.45 -0.93 -11.74
N PRO A 72 7.82 -1.43 -10.65
CA PRO A 72 8.28 -1.14 -9.31
C PRO A 72 9.67 -1.73 -9.04
N LYS A 73 10.01 -2.92 -9.57
CA LYS A 73 11.35 -3.50 -9.42
C LYS A 73 12.44 -2.61 -10.01
N TYR A 74 12.20 -2.01 -11.18
CA TYR A 74 13.14 -1.08 -11.80
C TYR A 74 13.35 0.16 -10.92
N ALA A 75 12.24 0.80 -10.48
CA ALA A 75 12.31 1.96 -9.59
C ALA A 75 13.01 1.64 -8.25
N MET A 76 12.64 0.52 -7.62
CA MET A 76 13.27 0.04 -6.38
C MET A 76 14.76 -0.26 -6.58
N GLY A 77 15.17 -0.81 -7.72
CA GLY A 77 16.57 -1.03 -8.04
C GLY A 77 17.38 0.26 -8.03
N ASN A 78 16.86 1.31 -8.67
CA ASN A 78 17.49 2.64 -8.69
C ASN A 78 17.53 3.27 -7.29
N MET A 79 16.43 3.18 -6.54
CA MET A 79 16.38 3.69 -5.16
C MET A 79 17.37 2.93 -4.25
N ALA A 80 17.52 1.62 -4.43
CA ALA A 80 18.42 0.81 -3.63
C ALA A 80 19.88 1.23 -3.79
N ILE A 81 20.30 1.74 -4.95
CA ILE A 81 21.68 2.21 -5.15
C ILE A 81 22.07 3.26 -4.10
N THR A 82 21.17 4.19 -3.80
CA THR A 82 21.43 5.28 -2.84
C THR A 82 20.97 4.92 -1.43
N CYS A 83 19.83 4.25 -1.30
CA CYS A 83 19.15 4.10 -0.02
C CYS A 83 19.53 2.82 0.73
N ARG A 84 20.22 1.87 0.08
CA ARG A 84 20.52 0.55 0.69
C ARG A 84 21.27 0.71 2.00
N GLU A 85 22.37 1.47 2.03
CA GLU A 85 23.17 1.67 3.24
C GLU A 85 22.36 2.26 4.40
N THR A 86 21.49 3.24 4.11
CA THR A 86 20.62 3.85 5.12
C THR A 86 19.59 2.88 5.69
N PHE A 87 19.09 1.93 4.88
CA PHE A 87 18.00 1.05 5.26
C PHE A 87 18.39 -0.40 5.55
N MET A 88 19.66 -0.80 5.38
CA MET A 88 20.12 -2.19 5.61
C MET A 88 19.77 -2.71 6.99
N GLY A 89 19.75 -1.86 8.03
CA GLY A 89 19.37 -2.23 9.40
C GLY A 89 17.87 -2.15 9.70
N THR A 90 17.08 -1.50 8.85
CA THR A 90 15.64 -1.26 9.09
C THR A 90 14.76 -2.31 8.42
N PHE A 91 15.11 -2.74 7.20
CA PHE A 91 14.32 -3.70 6.43
C PHE A 91 15.06 -5.03 6.27
N LEU A 92 15.25 -5.72 7.39
CA LEU A 92 16.00 -6.99 7.47
C LEU A 92 15.25 -8.18 6.85
N SER A 93 13.91 -8.17 6.91
CA SER A 93 13.06 -9.20 6.33
C SER A 93 11.70 -8.63 5.90
N VAL A 94 10.99 -9.39 5.07
CA VAL A 94 9.61 -9.07 4.65
C VAL A 94 8.69 -9.01 5.87
N ASP A 95 8.87 -9.89 6.84
CA ASP A 95 8.07 -9.89 8.08
C ASP A 95 8.30 -8.64 8.92
N LYS A 96 9.56 -8.17 9.02
CA LYS A 96 9.86 -6.90 9.71
C LYS A 96 9.28 -5.69 8.97
N LEU A 97 9.28 -5.71 7.65
CA LEU A 97 8.61 -4.67 6.86
C LEU A 97 7.09 -4.67 7.10
N LEU A 98 6.47 -5.84 7.15
CA LEU A 98 5.05 -5.99 7.46
C LEU A 98 4.74 -5.49 8.88
N GLU A 99 5.58 -5.84 9.86
CA GLU A 99 5.47 -5.36 11.23
C GLU A 99 5.53 -3.83 11.30
N ILE A 100 6.49 -3.19 10.61
CA ILE A 100 6.57 -1.73 10.50
C ILE A 100 5.28 -1.17 9.89
N TYR A 101 4.76 -1.81 8.82
CA TYR A 101 3.55 -1.37 8.15
C TYR A 101 2.30 -1.43 9.03
N VAL A 102 2.16 -2.48 9.85
CA VAL A 102 1.07 -2.63 10.82
C VAL A 102 1.26 -1.65 11.99
N ASN A 103 2.49 -1.47 12.46
CA ASN A 103 2.80 -0.51 13.52
C ASN A 103 2.59 0.94 13.12
N LEU A 104 2.54 1.26 11.84
CA LEU A 104 2.16 2.59 11.35
C LEU A 104 0.66 2.88 11.45
N GLU A 105 -0.18 1.88 11.73
CA GLU A 105 -1.61 2.10 11.85
C GLU A 105 -1.93 3.01 13.06
N PRO A 106 -2.67 4.12 12.83
CA PRO A 106 -3.06 5.03 13.90
C PRO A 106 -4.00 4.34 14.88
N THR A 107 -3.71 4.47 16.16
CA THR A 107 -4.62 4.05 17.23
C THR A 107 -4.87 5.22 18.18
N PRO A 108 -6.01 5.26 18.90
CA PRO A 108 -6.26 6.29 19.89
C PRO A 108 -5.12 6.42 20.89
N ARG A 109 -4.58 5.27 21.35
CA ARG A 109 -3.44 5.23 22.26
C ARG A 109 -2.18 5.90 21.66
N LYS A 110 -1.83 5.59 20.41
CA LYS A 110 -0.68 6.22 19.75
C LYS A 110 -0.89 7.72 19.55
N PHE A 111 -2.08 8.14 19.10
CA PHE A 111 -2.38 9.55 18.87
C PHE A 111 -2.28 10.38 20.15
N LEU A 112 -2.88 9.90 21.25
CA LEU A 112 -2.81 10.57 22.54
C LEU A 112 -1.38 10.69 23.08
N LYS A 113 -0.53 9.69 22.83
CA LYS A 113 0.89 9.75 23.22
C LYS A 113 1.65 10.85 22.48
N LEU A 114 1.22 11.20 21.27
CA LEU A 114 1.83 12.26 20.47
C LEU A 114 1.24 13.64 20.73
N LEU A 115 0.08 13.71 21.36
CA LEU A 115 -0.60 14.97 21.66
C LEU A 115 0.20 15.72 22.73
N LYS A 116 0.94 16.75 22.29
CA LYS A 116 1.61 17.70 23.18
C LYS A 116 0.70 18.90 23.39
N ALA A 117 0.28 19.13 24.62
CA ALA A 117 -0.54 20.27 25.02
C ALA A 117 -0.06 20.82 26.36
N SER A 118 -0.04 22.15 26.50
CA SER A 118 0.35 22.86 27.72
C SER A 118 -0.80 23.81 28.14
N PRO A 119 -1.90 23.27 28.70
CA PRO A 119 -3.02 24.09 29.16
C PRO A 119 -2.61 24.99 30.32
N ILE A 120 -3.04 26.25 30.29
CA ILE A 120 -2.73 27.29 31.27
C ILE A 120 -3.93 27.53 32.19
N THR A 121 -5.15 27.45 31.66
CA THR A 121 -6.38 27.69 32.42
C THR A 121 -7.09 26.40 32.82
N ASN A 122 -7.93 26.48 33.86
CA ASN A 122 -8.80 25.36 34.27
C ASN A 122 -9.77 24.94 33.15
N ALA A 123 -10.26 25.90 32.36
CA ALA A 123 -11.15 25.63 31.23
C ALA A 123 -10.44 24.88 30.09
N GLU A 124 -9.18 25.23 29.80
CA GLU A 124 -8.35 24.52 28.83
C GLU A 124 -8.03 23.10 29.28
N ASN A 125 -7.73 22.91 30.56
CA ASN A 125 -7.51 21.58 31.13
C ASN A 125 -8.75 20.69 31.00
N ALA A 126 -9.93 21.23 31.31
CA ALA A 126 -11.20 20.51 31.14
C ALA A 126 -11.46 20.15 29.66
N SER A 127 -11.24 21.10 28.76
CA SER A 127 -11.41 20.90 27.31
C SER A 127 -10.48 19.82 26.77
N LEU A 128 -9.20 19.83 27.20
CA LEU A 128 -8.24 18.80 26.84
C LEU A 128 -8.67 17.42 27.36
N SER A 129 -9.16 17.34 28.60
CA SER A 129 -9.66 16.08 29.17
C SER A 129 -10.82 15.50 28.35
N PHE A 130 -11.80 16.32 27.98
CA PHE A 130 -12.92 15.90 27.14
C PHE A 130 -12.47 15.46 25.75
N PHE A 131 -11.54 16.18 25.14
CA PHE A 131 -10.98 15.80 23.85
C PHE A 131 -10.25 14.46 23.92
N GLN A 132 -9.45 14.24 24.97
CA GLN A 132 -8.77 12.96 25.17
C GLN A 132 -9.76 11.81 25.38
N GLN A 133 -10.85 12.02 26.12
CA GLN A 133 -11.92 11.02 26.27
C GLN A 133 -12.61 10.73 24.94
N TYR A 134 -12.96 11.76 24.17
CA TYR A 134 -13.55 11.62 22.84
C TYR A 134 -12.66 10.76 21.94
N VAL A 135 -11.36 11.02 21.92
CA VAL A 135 -10.38 10.25 21.14
C VAL A 135 -10.31 8.80 21.59
N ARG A 136 -10.31 8.52 22.90
CA ARG A 136 -10.28 7.15 23.45
C ARG A 136 -11.47 6.32 22.98
N GLY A 137 -12.64 6.94 22.77
CA GLY A 137 -13.85 6.29 22.27
C GLY A 137 -13.91 6.10 20.75
N GLN A 138 -12.93 6.60 19.97
CA GLN A 138 -12.96 6.48 18.51
C GLN A 138 -12.54 5.09 18.02
N ASN A 139 -13.22 4.60 16.99
CA ASN A 139 -12.77 3.46 16.18
C ASN A 139 -11.78 3.91 15.09
N THR A 140 -11.15 2.97 14.40
CA THR A 140 -10.13 3.22 13.36
C THR A 140 -10.63 4.11 12.22
N VAL A 141 -11.90 4.00 11.83
CA VAL A 141 -12.45 4.79 10.71
C VAL A 141 -12.63 6.25 11.12
N SER A 142 -13.28 6.50 12.26
CA SER A 142 -13.51 7.85 12.75
C SER A 142 -12.21 8.56 13.16
N LEU A 143 -11.25 7.81 13.73
CA LEU A 143 -9.93 8.34 14.04
C LEU A 143 -9.18 8.80 12.78
N ARG A 144 -9.24 8.03 11.68
CA ARG A 144 -8.62 8.44 10.40
C ARG A 144 -9.24 9.72 9.84
N LYS A 145 -10.55 9.89 9.97
CA LYS A 145 -11.23 11.14 9.57
C LYS A 145 -10.77 12.32 10.43
N LEU A 146 -10.66 12.13 11.75
CA LEU A 146 -10.13 13.16 12.66
C LEU A 146 -8.69 13.53 12.29
N LEU A 147 -7.83 12.54 12.03
CA LEU A 147 -6.45 12.77 11.60
C LEU A 147 -6.40 13.53 10.27
N ARG A 148 -7.25 13.17 9.30
CA ARG A 148 -7.34 13.87 8.03
C ARG A 148 -7.81 15.31 8.22
N PHE A 149 -8.74 15.55 9.13
CA PHE A 149 -9.19 16.90 9.46
C PHE A 149 -8.08 17.73 10.09
N LEU A 150 -7.32 17.17 11.04
CA LEU A 150 -6.27 17.90 11.77
C LEU A 150 -4.97 18.07 10.97
N THR A 151 -4.63 17.12 10.10
CA THR A 151 -3.30 17.03 9.46
C THR A 151 -3.34 17.00 7.94
N GLY A 152 -4.53 16.97 7.33
CA GLY A 152 -4.71 16.78 5.89
C GLY A 152 -4.50 15.34 5.40
N SER A 153 -4.05 14.42 6.26
CA SER A 153 -3.78 13.02 5.91
C SER A 153 -4.54 12.03 6.80
N GLU A 154 -5.07 10.99 6.17
CA GLU A 154 -5.75 9.89 6.86
C GLU A 154 -4.80 8.83 7.44
N ASN A 155 -3.48 8.87 7.14
CA ASN A 155 -2.53 7.85 7.60
C ASN A 155 -1.03 8.27 7.68
N ARG A 156 -0.32 7.50 8.52
CA ARG A 156 1.12 7.13 8.52
C ARG A 156 2.20 8.14 8.93
N HIS A 157 2.25 9.35 8.37
CA HIS A 157 3.46 10.17 8.48
C HIS A 157 3.71 10.77 9.87
N ILE A 158 2.64 11.03 10.62
CA ILE A 158 2.65 11.67 11.95
C ILE A 158 3.31 10.80 13.04
N PHE A 159 3.28 9.47 12.92
CA PHE A 159 3.80 8.58 13.95
C PHE A 159 5.29 8.28 13.81
N TYR A 160 5.88 8.53 12.63
CA TYR A 160 7.30 8.34 12.38
C TYR A 160 8.12 9.61 12.65
N THR A 161 7.53 10.80 12.46
CA THR A 161 8.21 12.09 12.70
C THR A 161 8.28 12.46 14.18
N ALA A 162 7.31 12.04 14.99
CA ALA A 162 7.25 12.41 16.41
C ALA A 162 8.20 11.60 17.33
N GLY A 163 8.87 10.57 16.82
CA GLY A 163 9.90 9.79 17.52
C GLY A 163 11.34 10.20 17.23
N ARG A 164 11.56 11.30 16.49
CA ARG A 164 12.88 11.83 16.12
C ARG A 164 13.12 13.27 16.60
N ILE A 165 12.44 13.70 17.67
CA ILE A 165 12.73 14.97 18.36
C ILE A 165 13.00 14.66 19.83
#